data_AF-A0A9E4J3L8-F1
#
_entry.id   AF-A0A9E4J3L8-F1
#
_cell.length_a   1.000
_cell.length_b   1.000
_cell.length_c   1.000
_cell.angle_alpha   90.00
_cell.angle_beta   90.00
_cell.angle_gamma   90.00
#
_symmetry.space_group_name_H-M   'P 1'
#
loop_
_entity.id
_entity.type
_entity.pdbx_description
1 polymer ?
#
loop_
_entity_poly.entity_id
_entity_poly.type
_entity_poly.pdbx_seq_one_letter_code
_entity_poly.pdbx_strand_id
1 'polypeptide(L)'
;MAAKGENRAKKSRPVDPVQSPITFRPCANDEFHPFPYTERDHRAEAMFQSLVDEKASRLGISRRAFAQSACGSAAALFVFNQVYGCSEHGQTLRDPTTDAGYDVSPAMMEDAAAAEDALAGDEFIFDVQVHAAASKPPWTPDDLCDGAPPGCISPVTFIKEIFIASDTDVACLSGVPSSRSADPLAIEARARIKEIVDRLSGGPRLVIHANVRPNLGEAELDLMEEDARAFAVAAWKVYPSDGSWALDSDEVGQPFIERARKLGIKVIAAHRGISSDAGRYDDVSSPRDLAAAAKANPDIAFLAYHAGWEGRIQEDHPFDPREANPAGIDRMVKAVLDHGIDKNGNVYAELGSTWRNLMASPSQAAHALGKLLKYLGPDRIVWGTDCLFTGSPQEQIEAFRRFQIPEAMQETYGYPALTDEIRRKIFGLNAARVYGVTPGRVLQHIKADDISRDKLAAKLDPGALPLPRRKHYGPRTRREFFALRERPSRGIPSRSPT
;
A
#
# COMPACT_ATOMS: atom_id res chain seq x y z
N MET A 1 20.74 -54.22 38.62
CA MET A 1 21.12 -53.37 37.48
C MET A 1 19.92 -52.53 37.09
N ALA A 2 19.88 -51.27 37.52
CA ALA A 2 18.80 -50.35 37.19
C ALA A 2 19.31 -49.38 36.11
N ALA A 3 18.69 -49.41 34.93
CA ALA A 3 19.04 -48.54 33.82
C ALA A 3 18.54 -47.12 34.08
N LYS A 4 19.47 -46.15 34.06
CA LYS A 4 19.18 -44.71 34.08
C LYS A 4 18.55 -44.31 32.75
N GLY A 5 17.31 -43.83 32.79
CA GLY A 5 16.70 -43.12 31.66
C GLY A 5 17.24 -41.70 31.57
N GLU A 6 18.01 -41.41 30.54
CA GLU A 6 18.44 -40.05 30.20
C GLU A 6 17.23 -39.22 29.74
N ASN A 7 16.88 -38.22 30.55
CA ASN A 7 15.87 -37.23 30.22
C ASN A 7 16.49 -36.24 29.21
N ARG A 8 16.42 -36.55 27.90
CA ARG A 8 16.78 -35.61 26.84
C ARG A 8 15.81 -34.44 26.85
N ALA A 9 16.26 -33.31 27.42
CA ALA A 9 15.59 -32.02 27.29
C ALA A 9 15.27 -31.76 25.82
N LYS A 10 13.98 -31.57 25.51
CA LYS A 10 13.52 -31.09 24.20
C LYS A 10 14.25 -29.76 23.93
N LYS A 11 15.11 -29.72 22.91
CA LYS A 11 15.70 -28.47 22.42
C LYS A 11 14.55 -27.50 22.18
N SER A 12 14.52 -26.39 22.93
CA SER A 12 13.59 -25.30 22.68
C SER A 12 13.70 -24.90 21.21
N ARG A 13 12.57 -24.68 20.54
CA ARG A 13 12.56 -24.15 19.16
C ARG A 13 13.41 -22.86 19.14
N PRO A 14 14.20 -22.62 18.08
CA PRO A 14 14.94 -21.37 17.95
C PRO A 14 13.98 -20.19 18.13
N VAL A 15 14.35 -19.24 19.00
CA VAL A 15 13.58 -18.01 19.17
C VAL A 15 13.74 -17.20 17.89
N ASP A 16 12.63 -16.89 17.21
CA ASP A 16 12.67 -16.07 16.00
C ASP A 16 13.34 -14.72 16.31
N PRO A 17 14.24 -14.22 15.44
CA PRO A 17 14.94 -12.96 15.68
C PRO A 17 13.95 -11.82 15.86
N VAL A 18 14.30 -10.86 16.73
CA VAL A 18 13.48 -9.65 16.96
C VAL A 18 13.53 -8.80 15.68
N GLN A 19 12.36 -8.52 15.10
CA GLN A 19 12.24 -7.74 13.87
C GLN A 19 11.77 -6.31 14.19
N SER A 20 12.18 -5.36 13.35
CA SER A 20 11.67 -3.98 13.43
C SER A 20 10.18 -3.93 13.09
N PRO A 21 9.36 -3.17 13.85
CA PRO A 21 7.93 -2.99 13.56
C PRO A 21 7.70 -2.19 12.27
N ILE A 22 8.71 -1.44 11.80
CA ILE A 22 8.71 -0.78 10.49
C ILE A 22 9.92 -1.27 9.69
N THR A 23 9.68 -1.86 8.52
CA THR A 23 10.75 -2.49 7.76
C THR A 23 11.70 -1.49 7.11
N PHE A 24 13.01 -1.70 7.32
CA PHE A 24 14.07 -1.03 6.55
C PHE A 24 14.27 -1.68 5.18
N ARG A 25 13.61 -2.82 4.94
CA ARG A 25 13.74 -3.65 3.74
C ARG A 25 12.36 -3.93 3.17
N PRO A 26 11.82 -3.09 2.28
CA PRO A 26 10.59 -3.43 1.59
C PRO A 26 10.80 -4.74 0.81
N CYS A 27 9.84 -5.66 0.88
CA CYS A 27 9.76 -6.73 -0.10
C CYS A 27 9.20 -6.18 -1.41
N ALA A 28 9.48 -6.84 -2.53
CA ALA A 28 8.82 -6.46 -3.76
C ALA A 28 7.37 -6.98 -3.79
N ASN A 29 6.52 -6.27 -4.54
CA ASN A 29 5.32 -6.86 -5.13
C ASN A 29 5.76 -7.56 -6.44
N ASP A 30 5.04 -8.57 -6.93
CA ASP A 30 5.43 -9.40 -8.09
C ASP A 30 5.67 -8.62 -9.41
N GLU A 31 5.52 -7.29 -9.40
CA GLU A 31 5.68 -6.39 -10.54
C GLU A 31 7.15 -5.93 -10.76
N PHE A 32 7.95 -5.82 -9.69
CA PHE A 32 9.37 -5.48 -9.79
C PHE A 32 10.22 -6.42 -8.93
N HIS A 33 11.50 -6.57 -9.25
CA HIS A 33 12.38 -7.41 -8.43
C HIS A 33 12.86 -6.63 -7.19
N PRO A 34 13.08 -7.30 -6.03
CA PRO A 34 13.56 -6.65 -4.82
C PRO A 34 14.88 -5.90 -5.05
N PHE A 35 15.01 -4.73 -4.45
CA PHE A 35 16.26 -3.96 -4.46
C PHE A 35 17.38 -4.71 -3.71
N PRO A 36 18.64 -4.57 -4.15
CA PRO A 36 19.78 -5.12 -3.43
C PRO A 36 19.83 -4.60 -1.99
N TYR A 37 20.23 -5.47 -1.07
CA TYR A 37 20.44 -5.10 0.32
C TYR A 37 21.69 -4.22 0.41
N THR A 38 21.56 -3.00 0.90
CA THR A 38 22.65 -2.00 0.94
C THR A 38 23.36 -1.99 2.30
N GLU A 39 24.56 -1.42 2.35
CA GLU A 39 25.27 -1.20 3.63
C GLU A 39 24.48 -0.30 4.60
N ARG A 40 23.70 0.66 4.07
CA ARG A 40 22.81 1.50 4.89
C ARG A 40 21.74 0.66 5.56
N ASP A 41 21.15 -0.29 4.85
CA ASP A 41 20.13 -1.16 5.42
C ASP A 41 20.71 -2.08 6.51
N HIS A 42 21.93 -2.62 6.31
CA HIS A 42 22.65 -3.35 7.36
C HIS A 42 22.91 -2.50 8.60
N ARG A 43 23.31 -1.23 8.40
CA ARG A 43 23.53 -0.28 9.50
C ARG A 43 22.23 0.06 10.22
N ALA A 44 21.12 0.21 9.50
CA ALA A 44 19.80 0.46 10.09
C ALA A 44 19.35 -0.72 10.96
N GLU A 45 19.45 -1.95 10.45
CA GLU A 45 19.13 -3.16 11.23
C GLU A 45 20.01 -3.25 12.49
N ALA A 46 21.33 -3.03 12.36
CA ALA A 46 22.25 -3.08 13.50
C ALA A 46 21.95 -1.99 14.55
N MET A 47 21.68 -0.76 14.10
CA MET A 47 21.31 0.35 15.00
C MET A 47 20.01 0.04 15.73
N PHE A 48 18.99 -0.46 15.03
CA PHE A 48 17.74 -0.85 15.64
C PHE A 48 17.93 -1.96 16.69
N GLN A 49 18.73 -3.00 16.40
CA GLN A 49 19.00 -4.05 17.39
C GLN A 49 19.72 -3.51 18.64
N SER A 50 20.65 -2.57 18.46
CA SER A 50 21.32 -1.90 19.58
C SER A 50 20.33 -1.11 20.44
N LEU A 51 19.40 -0.38 19.82
CA LEU A 51 18.34 0.34 20.53
C LEU A 51 17.40 -0.62 21.26
N VAL A 52 17.00 -1.73 20.63
CA VAL A 52 16.21 -2.78 21.27
C VAL A 52 16.90 -3.31 22.52
N ASP A 53 18.20 -3.57 22.46
CA ASP A 53 18.98 -4.06 23.61
C ASP A 53 19.04 -3.05 24.75
N GLU A 54 19.41 -1.79 24.44
CA GLU A 54 19.52 -0.72 25.42
C GLU A 54 18.17 -0.40 26.07
N LYS A 55 17.14 -0.15 25.25
CA LYS A 55 15.85 0.36 25.72
C LYS A 55 15.01 -0.70 26.40
N ALA A 56 14.99 -1.94 25.89
CA ALA A 56 14.29 -3.03 26.56
C ALA A 56 14.88 -3.31 27.95
N SER A 57 16.22 -3.27 28.09
CA SER A 57 16.88 -3.40 29.39
C SER A 57 16.53 -2.24 30.33
N ARG A 58 16.51 -1.00 29.83
CA ARG A 58 16.21 0.19 30.65
C ARG A 58 14.76 0.20 31.15
N LEU A 59 13.83 -0.27 30.32
CA LEU A 59 12.40 -0.34 30.63
C LEU A 59 12.00 -1.60 31.41
N GLY A 60 12.92 -2.57 31.57
CA GLY A 60 12.63 -3.83 32.26
C GLY A 60 11.64 -4.74 31.52
N ILE A 61 11.56 -4.64 30.18
CA ILE A 61 10.68 -5.45 29.33
C ILE A 61 11.49 -6.36 28.40
N SER A 62 10.83 -7.36 27.80
CA SER A 62 11.52 -8.22 26.83
C SER A 62 11.84 -7.45 25.54
N ARG A 63 12.93 -7.81 24.86
CA ARG A 63 13.30 -7.27 23.54
C ARG A 63 12.15 -7.32 22.53
N ARG A 64 11.37 -8.41 22.54
CA ARG A 64 10.21 -8.59 21.66
C ARG A 64 9.07 -7.65 22.03
N ALA A 65 8.78 -7.50 23.31
CA ALA A 65 7.75 -6.58 23.79
C ALA A 65 8.11 -5.13 23.43
N PHE A 66 9.38 -4.73 23.57
CA PHE A 66 9.85 -3.41 23.13
C PHE A 66 9.67 -3.22 21.61
N ALA A 67 10.15 -4.16 20.80
CA ALA A 67 10.06 -4.03 19.34
C ALA A 67 8.62 -4.04 18.82
N GLN A 68 7.66 -4.60 19.56
CA GLN A 68 6.24 -4.64 19.21
C GLN A 68 5.41 -3.50 19.82
N SER A 69 6.04 -2.60 20.59
CA SER A 69 5.35 -1.46 21.20
C SER A 69 5.48 -0.19 20.36
N ALA A 70 4.72 0.85 20.73
CA ALA A 70 4.86 2.18 20.16
C ALA A 70 6.29 2.75 20.29
N CYS A 71 6.99 2.46 21.40
CA CYS A 71 8.40 2.83 21.56
C CYS A 71 9.30 2.15 20.51
N GLY A 72 9.00 0.90 20.16
CA GLY A 72 9.68 0.18 19.09
C GLY A 72 9.46 0.82 17.72
N SER A 73 8.23 1.25 17.41
CA SER A 73 7.92 1.99 16.19
C SER A 73 8.61 3.35 16.15
N ALA A 74 8.60 4.10 17.26
CA ALA A 74 9.34 5.35 17.39
C ALA A 74 10.85 5.14 17.18
N ALA A 75 11.42 4.06 17.73
CA ALA A 75 12.81 3.69 17.51
C ALA A 75 13.12 3.35 16.04
N ALA A 76 12.21 2.68 15.35
CA ALA A 76 12.38 2.38 13.92
C ALA A 76 12.37 3.66 13.05
N LEU A 77 11.44 4.59 13.31
CA LEU A 77 11.41 5.90 12.64
C LEU A 77 12.62 6.75 12.98
N PHE A 78 13.10 6.69 14.23
CA PHE A 78 14.33 7.34 14.64
C PHE A 78 15.54 6.79 13.85
N VAL A 79 15.62 5.47 13.64
CA VAL A 79 16.65 4.86 12.79
C VAL A 79 16.55 5.35 11.34
N PHE A 80 15.34 5.51 10.78
CA PHE A 80 15.19 6.13 9.47
C PHE A 80 15.81 7.53 9.44
N ASN A 81 15.49 8.34 10.45
CA ASN A 81 16.07 9.66 10.58
C ASN A 81 17.58 9.60 10.70
N GLN A 82 18.20 8.66 11.41
CA GLN A 82 19.66 8.62 11.59
C GLN A 82 20.42 8.04 10.38
N VAL A 83 19.83 7.09 9.65
CA VAL A 83 20.53 6.31 8.62
C VAL A 83 20.20 6.78 7.21
N TYR A 84 18.96 7.23 6.96
CA TYR A 84 18.46 7.51 5.61
C TYR A 84 18.14 8.98 5.34
N GLY A 85 17.94 9.83 6.36
CA GLY A 85 17.94 11.29 6.15
C GLY A 85 19.29 11.75 5.54
N CYS A 86 19.31 12.78 4.73
CA CYS A 86 20.54 13.20 4.04
C CYS A 86 21.60 13.77 5.01
N SER A 87 22.85 13.31 4.88
CA SER A 87 24.05 14.15 4.73
C SER A 87 25.27 13.23 4.55
N GLU A 88 26.16 13.60 3.61
CA GLU A 88 27.42 12.91 3.34
C GLU A 88 28.42 12.91 4.51
N HIS A 89 28.05 13.50 5.66
CA HIS A 89 28.91 13.72 6.80
C HIS A 89 28.24 13.19 8.07
N GLY A 90 28.49 11.90 8.33
CA GLY A 90 27.97 11.23 9.51
C GLY A 90 28.39 11.92 10.82
N GLN A 91 27.53 11.77 11.83
CA GLN A 91 27.70 12.10 13.25
C GLN A 91 27.24 13.50 13.68
N THR A 92 25.94 13.65 13.94
CA THR A 92 25.34 14.39 15.07
C THR A 92 23.86 14.03 15.16
N LEU A 93 23.26 14.10 16.35
CA LEU A 93 21.82 13.93 16.54
C LEU A 93 21.08 14.95 15.67
N ARG A 94 20.23 14.46 14.76
CA ARG A 94 19.56 15.28 13.75
C ARG A 94 18.37 16.07 14.30
N ASP A 95 18.17 17.26 13.74
CA ASP A 95 16.99 18.10 13.92
C ASP A 95 16.00 17.82 12.77
N PRO A 96 14.78 17.35 13.05
CA PRO A 96 13.77 17.08 12.03
C PRO A 96 13.26 18.34 11.29
N THR A 97 13.67 19.55 11.69
CA THR A 97 13.29 20.79 11.00
C THR A 97 14.11 21.06 9.73
N THR A 98 15.35 20.57 9.66
CA THR A 98 16.28 20.86 8.54
C THR A 98 16.33 19.78 7.47
N ASP A 99 16.15 18.51 7.85
CA ASP A 99 16.19 17.36 6.95
C ASP A 99 14.82 16.66 6.87
N ALA A 100 14.48 16.15 5.69
CA ALA A 100 13.28 15.34 5.54
C ALA A 100 13.36 14.10 6.43
N GLY A 101 12.26 13.80 7.12
CA GLY A 101 12.28 12.79 8.16
C GLY A 101 10.94 12.62 8.85
N TYR A 102 11.02 11.96 10.00
CA TYR A 102 9.91 11.63 10.86
C TYR A 102 9.98 12.45 12.13
N ASP A 103 8.86 13.05 12.53
CA ASP A 103 8.73 13.78 13.78
C ASP A 103 8.68 12.78 14.96
N VAL A 104 9.83 12.30 15.39
CA VAL A 104 10.01 11.39 16.54
C VAL A 104 11.20 11.83 17.36
N SER A 105 11.03 11.87 18.68
CA SER A 105 12.09 12.26 19.61
C SER A 105 12.72 11.04 20.30
N PRO A 106 13.97 11.14 20.79
CA PRO A 106 14.58 10.07 21.56
C PRO A 106 13.79 9.67 22.82
N ALA A 107 13.05 10.61 23.42
CA ALA A 107 12.22 10.36 24.59
C ALA A 107 11.08 9.37 24.30
N MET A 108 10.51 9.38 23.09
CA MET A 108 9.45 8.45 22.69
C MET A 108 9.94 6.98 22.67
N MET A 109 11.25 6.74 22.62
CA MET A 109 11.79 5.37 22.74
C MET A 109 11.75 4.83 24.17
N GLU A 110 11.36 5.63 25.17
CA GLU A 110 11.31 5.26 26.59
C GLU A 110 9.99 5.64 27.26
N ASP A 111 9.30 6.65 26.75
CA ASP A 111 7.98 7.06 27.19
C ASP A 111 6.90 6.42 26.31
N ALA A 112 6.30 5.34 26.81
CA ALA A 112 5.25 4.61 26.11
C ALA A 112 4.00 5.47 25.85
N ALA A 113 3.63 6.35 26.78
CA ALA A 113 2.47 7.21 26.60
C ALA A 113 2.72 8.25 25.51
N ALA A 114 3.89 8.89 25.51
CA ALA A 114 4.28 9.82 24.46
C ALA A 114 4.39 9.14 23.08
N ALA A 115 4.92 7.92 23.02
CA ALA A 115 5.01 7.16 21.78
C ALA A 115 3.62 6.76 21.25
N GLU A 116 2.74 6.28 22.14
CA GLU A 116 1.36 5.93 21.79
C GLU A 116 0.57 7.13 21.31
N ASP A 117 0.68 8.28 21.99
CA ASP A 117 0.02 9.52 21.58
C ASP A 117 0.50 10.01 20.21
N ALA A 118 1.81 9.97 19.96
CA ALA A 118 2.40 10.43 18.70
C ALA A 118 2.05 9.53 17.50
N LEU A 119 1.95 8.21 17.72
CA LEU A 119 1.72 7.21 16.66
C LEU A 119 0.25 6.83 16.48
N ALA A 120 -0.58 7.10 17.50
CA ALA A 120 -2.03 7.03 17.36
C ALA A 120 -2.52 8.06 16.35
N GLY A 121 -3.75 7.85 15.88
CA GLY A 121 -4.41 8.76 14.97
C GLY A 121 -5.92 8.71 15.14
N ASP A 122 -6.57 9.81 14.81
CA ASP A 122 -8.03 9.95 14.75
C ASP A 122 -8.53 10.07 13.29
N GLU A 123 -7.64 9.84 12.32
CA GLU A 123 -7.96 9.99 10.92
C GLU A 123 -8.87 8.86 10.46
N PHE A 124 -9.84 9.19 9.61
CA PHE A 124 -10.55 8.19 8.85
C PHE A 124 -9.65 7.66 7.72
N ILE A 125 -9.31 6.37 7.76
CA ILE A 125 -8.40 5.75 6.79
C ILE A 125 -9.19 4.94 5.77
N PHE A 126 -9.13 5.38 4.51
CA PHE A 126 -9.66 4.68 3.36
C PHE A 126 -8.54 4.32 2.39
N ASP A 127 -8.10 3.06 2.47
CA ASP A 127 -7.10 2.48 1.59
C ASP A 127 -7.71 2.03 0.26
N VAL A 128 -7.45 2.77 -0.83
CA VAL A 128 -8.07 2.50 -2.13
C VAL A 128 -7.37 1.41 -2.95
N GLN A 129 -6.32 0.77 -2.41
CA GLN A 129 -5.54 -0.22 -3.14
C GLN A 129 -5.00 -1.30 -2.19
N VAL A 130 -5.80 -2.32 -1.94
CA VAL A 130 -5.34 -3.56 -1.28
C VAL A 130 -5.62 -4.78 -2.16
N HIS A 131 -4.90 -5.86 -1.89
CA HIS A 131 -4.98 -7.12 -2.62
C HIS A 131 -5.14 -8.29 -1.63
N ALA A 132 -5.73 -9.38 -2.11
CA ALA A 132 -5.83 -10.67 -1.41
C ALA A 132 -5.38 -11.81 -2.36
N ALA A 133 -5.11 -13.01 -1.84
CA ALA A 133 -4.85 -14.18 -2.67
C ALA A 133 -5.89 -15.27 -2.36
N ALA A 134 -6.93 -15.37 -3.19
CA ALA A 134 -8.07 -16.25 -2.91
C ALA A 134 -8.59 -16.94 -4.18
N SER A 135 -8.74 -18.26 -4.14
CA SER A 135 -9.39 -19.03 -5.20
C SER A 135 -10.83 -18.58 -5.43
N LYS A 136 -11.43 -18.95 -6.56
CA LYS A 136 -12.86 -18.73 -6.78
C LYS A 136 -13.68 -19.54 -5.73
N PRO A 137 -14.66 -18.92 -5.04
CA PRO A 137 -15.49 -19.62 -4.06
C PRO A 137 -16.41 -20.66 -4.76
N PRO A 138 -16.99 -21.64 -4.02
CA PRO A 138 -17.00 -21.77 -2.55
C PRO A 138 -15.67 -22.27 -1.96
N TRP A 139 -15.30 -21.73 -0.79
CA TRP A 139 -14.12 -22.13 -0.05
C TRP A 139 -14.43 -23.19 1.01
N THR A 140 -13.52 -24.13 1.16
CA THR A 140 -13.43 -25.07 2.28
C THR A 140 -12.50 -24.50 3.37
N PRO A 141 -12.47 -25.07 4.59
CA PRO A 141 -11.48 -24.69 5.60
C PRO A 141 -10.03 -24.76 5.10
N ASP A 142 -9.71 -25.69 4.20
CA ASP A 142 -8.36 -25.84 3.62
C ASP A 142 -7.99 -24.63 2.72
N ASP A 143 -8.97 -24.03 2.05
CA ASP A 143 -8.79 -22.81 1.23
C ASP A 143 -8.57 -21.56 2.09
N LEU A 144 -8.88 -21.62 3.39
CA LEU A 144 -8.65 -20.52 4.34
C LEU A 144 -7.22 -20.49 4.90
N CYS A 145 -6.33 -21.33 4.34
CA CYS A 145 -4.91 -21.39 4.66
C CYS A 145 -4.60 -21.78 6.13
N ASP A 146 -5.45 -22.59 6.78
CA ASP A 146 -5.13 -23.09 8.13
C ASP A 146 -3.94 -24.07 8.07
N GLY A 147 -2.74 -23.60 8.47
CA GLY A 147 -1.50 -24.38 8.40
C GLY A 147 -0.80 -24.45 7.02
N ALA A 148 -1.18 -23.61 6.06
CA ALA A 148 -0.66 -23.62 4.68
C ALA A 148 0.77 -23.01 4.51
N PRO A 149 1.49 -23.33 3.39
CA PRO A 149 2.88 -22.89 3.16
C PRO A 149 3.07 -21.37 3.01
N PRO A 150 4.33 -20.87 3.06
CA PRO A 150 4.65 -19.45 2.91
C PRO A 150 4.10 -18.87 1.60
N GLY A 151 3.14 -17.92 1.70
CA GLY A 151 2.56 -17.20 0.57
C GLY A 151 1.04 -17.32 0.42
N CYS A 152 0.37 -18.12 1.25
CA CYS A 152 -1.08 -18.23 1.28
C CYS A 152 -1.68 -17.03 2.05
N ILE A 153 -2.34 -16.09 1.37
CA ILE A 153 -3.01 -14.93 2.00
C ILE A 153 -4.51 -15.13 1.84
N SER A 154 -5.08 -15.99 2.70
CA SER A 154 -6.52 -16.29 2.69
C SER A 154 -7.37 -15.05 2.95
N PRO A 155 -8.66 -15.09 2.61
CA PRO A 155 -9.65 -14.12 3.07
C PRO A 155 -9.54 -13.76 4.56
N VAL A 156 -9.30 -14.75 5.43
CA VAL A 156 -9.14 -14.53 6.88
C VAL A 156 -7.84 -13.79 7.20
N THR A 157 -6.74 -14.16 6.55
CA THR A 157 -5.45 -13.48 6.71
C THR A 157 -5.57 -12.03 6.25
N PHE A 158 -6.19 -11.79 5.11
CA PHE A 158 -6.49 -10.45 4.60
C PHE A 158 -7.26 -9.62 5.62
N ILE A 159 -8.37 -10.14 6.18
CA ILE A 159 -9.17 -9.40 7.18
C ILE A 159 -8.32 -9.05 8.42
N LYS A 160 -7.51 -10.01 8.89
CA LYS A 160 -6.63 -9.79 10.05
C LYS A 160 -5.58 -8.72 9.77
N GLU A 161 -4.89 -8.80 8.63
CA GLU A 161 -3.84 -7.83 8.28
C GLU A 161 -4.41 -6.43 8.05
N ILE A 162 -5.47 -6.33 7.26
CA ILE A 162 -6.01 -5.03 6.84
C ILE A 162 -6.82 -4.37 7.93
N PHE A 163 -7.70 -5.08 8.65
CA PHE A 163 -8.66 -4.42 9.55
C PHE A 163 -8.39 -4.60 11.03
N ILE A 164 -7.65 -5.64 11.43
CA ILE A 164 -7.38 -5.93 12.86
C ILE A 164 -5.98 -5.46 13.24
N ALA A 165 -4.98 -5.82 12.43
CA ALA A 165 -3.57 -5.48 12.65
C ALA A 165 -3.19 -4.10 12.09
N SER A 166 -4.17 -3.28 11.71
CA SER A 166 -3.92 -1.92 11.21
C SER A 166 -5.05 -0.95 11.55
N ASP A 167 -4.81 0.34 11.34
CA ASP A 167 -5.77 1.43 11.51
C ASP A 167 -6.70 1.69 10.31
N THR A 168 -6.69 0.83 9.28
CA THR A 168 -7.59 0.97 8.13
C THR A 168 -9.07 0.80 8.53
N ASP A 169 -9.89 1.82 8.26
CA ASP A 169 -11.34 1.78 8.50
C ASP A 169 -12.08 1.17 7.32
N VAL A 170 -11.73 1.63 6.11
CA VAL A 170 -12.30 1.16 4.85
C VAL A 170 -11.18 0.80 3.89
N ALA A 171 -11.35 -0.30 3.16
CA ALA A 171 -10.42 -0.67 2.10
C ALA A 171 -11.15 -0.89 0.78
N CYS A 172 -10.41 -0.80 -0.32
CA CYS A 172 -10.85 -1.19 -1.64
C CYS A 172 -10.04 -2.39 -2.13
N LEU A 173 -10.71 -3.52 -2.31
CA LEU A 173 -10.10 -4.74 -2.80
C LEU A 173 -10.05 -4.75 -4.33
N SER A 174 -8.83 -4.67 -4.87
CA SER A 174 -8.56 -4.60 -6.30
C SER A 174 -8.01 -5.92 -6.83
N GLY A 175 -8.36 -6.28 -8.07
CA GLY A 175 -7.75 -7.42 -8.75
C GLY A 175 -6.39 -7.06 -9.36
N VAL A 176 -5.59 -8.08 -9.68
CA VAL A 176 -4.27 -7.98 -10.32
C VAL A 176 -4.40 -8.17 -11.85
N PRO A 177 -3.40 -7.79 -12.68
CA PRO A 177 -3.51 -7.97 -14.13
C PRO A 177 -3.58 -9.47 -14.46
N SER A 178 -4.70 -9.91 -15.03
CA SER A 178 -4.96 -11.32 -15.33
C SER A 178 -6.14 -11.47 -16.30
N SER A 179 -6.24 -12.61 -16.99
CA SER A 179 -7.48 -12.98 -17.68
C SER A 179 -8.54 -13.40 -16.66
N ARG A 180 -9.83 -13.21 -16.97
CA ARG A 180 -10.94 -13.67 -16.10
C ARG A 180 -10.88 -15.16 -15.71
N SER A 181 -10.34 -16.00 -16.59
CA SER A 181 -10.16 -17.44 -16.35
C SER A 181 -9.01 -17.76 -15.40
N ALA A 182 -7.99 -16.91 -15.35
CA ALA A 182 -6.79 -17.07 -14.55
C ALA A 182 -6.69 -16.06 -13.38
N ASP A 183 -7.71 -15.24 -13.17
CA ASP A 183 -7.71 -14.20 -12.12
C ASP A 183 -7.58 -14.84 -10.73
N PRO A 184 -6.42 -14.66 -10.05
CA PRO A 184 -6.19 -15.23 -8.73
C PRO A 184 -6.98 -14.50 -7.63
N LEU A 185 -7.71 -13.45 -7.99
CA LEU A 185 -8.64 -12.72 -7.14
C LEU A 185 -9.86 -12.28 -7.97
N ALA A 186 -10.52 -13.26 -8.57
CA ALA A 186 -11.72 -13.04 -9.37
C ALA A 186 -12.79 -12.21 -8.63
N ILE A 187 -13.65 -11.53 -9.38
CA ILE A 187 -14.66 -10.63 -8.80
C ILE A 187 -15.59 -11.36 -7.82
N GLU A 188 -15.87 -12.64 -8.03
CA GLU A 188 -16.66 -13.49 -7.13
C GLU A 188 -15.95 -13.70 -5.78
N ALA A 189 -14.63 -13.87 -5.79
CA ALA A 189 -13.83 -13.97 -4.58
C ALA A 189 -13.82 -12.63 -3.82
N ARG A 190 -13.67 -11.51 -4.54
CA ARG A 190 -13.72 -10.16 -3.93
C ARG A 190 -15.07 -9.86 -3.31
N ALA A 191 -16.16 -10.14 -4.04
CA ALA A 191 -17.53 -10.00 -3.55
C ALA A 191 -17.76 -10.87 -2.31
N ARG A 192 -17.26 -12.12 -2.32
CA ARG A 192 -17.39 -13.01 -1.17
C ARG A 192 -16.59 -12.55 0.05
N ILE A 193 -15.38 -12.01 -0.12
CA ILE A 193 -14.61 -11.37 0.97
C ILE A 193 -15.40 -10.18 1.51
N LYS A 194 -15.93 -9.33 0.63
CA LYS A 194 -16.76 -8.19 1.00
C LYS A 194 -17.97 -8.61 1.83
N GLU A 195 -18.71 -9.64 1.43
CA GLU A 195 -19.84 -10.15 2.23
C GLU A 195 -19.42 -10.65 3.62
N ILE A 196 -18.25 -11.26 3.75
CA ILE A 196 -17.72 -11.69 5.05
C ILE A 196 -17.43 -10.46 5.91
N VAL A 197 -16.74 -9.46 5.35
CA VAL A 197 -16.42 -8.21 6.04
C VAL A 197 -17.70 -7.45 6.44
N ASP A 198 -18.67 -7.34 5.54
CA ASP A 198 -19.96 -6.69 5.83
C ASP A 198 -20.72 -7.41 6.96
N ARG A 199 -20.64 -8.75 7.02
CA ARG A 199 -21.23 -9.52 8.15
C ARG A 199 -20.52 -9.28 9.48
N LEU A 200 -19.18 -9.25 9.48
CA LEU A 200 -18.39 -9.00 10.70
C LEU A 200 -18.53 -7.55 11.20
N SER A 201 -18.64 -6.61 10.27
CA SER A 201 -18.68 -5.18 10.60
C SER A 201 -20.09 -4.61 10.77
N GLY A 202 -21.10 -5.29 10.24
CA GLY A 202 -22.47 -4.76 10.09
C GLY A 202 -22.59 -3.63 9.06
N GLY A 203 -21.48 -3.14 8.49
CA GLY A 203 -21.40 -1.91 7.72
C GLY A 203 -20.30 -1.93 6.64
N PRO A 204 -20.11 -0.82 5.89
CA PRO A 204 -19.25 -0.84 4.72
C PRO A 204 -17.77 -0.60 5.09
N ARG A 205 -17.06 -1.66 5.44
CA ARG A 205 -15.58 -1.64 5.60
C ARG A 205 -14.82 -2.04 4.34
N LEU A 206 -15.47 -2.68 3.37
CA LEU A 206 -14.83 -3.09 2.12
C LEU A 206 -15.66 -2.69 0.91
N VAL A 207 -15.02 -2.03 -0.05
CA VAL A 207 -15.53 -1.87 -1.42
C VAL A 207 -14.67 -2.69 -2.38
N ILE A 208 -15.17 -2.95 -3.59
CA ILE A 208 -14.48 -3.78 -4.57
C ILE A 208 -14.35 -3.05 -5.91
N HIS A 209 -13.22 -3.26 -6.58
CA HIS A 209 -13.11 -2.96 -8.00
C HIS A 209 -13.55 -4.15 -8.84
N ALA A 210 -13.87 -3.89 -10.10
CA ALA A 210 -13.96 -4.89 -11.17
C ALA A 210 -12.84 -4.63 -12.19
N ASN A 211 -12.13 -5.69 -12.59
CA ASN A 211 -11.06 -5.56 -13.60
C ASN A 211 -11.68 -5.61 -15.00
N VAL A 212 -11.17 -4.77 -15.90
CA VAL A 212 -11.62 -4.71 -17.30
C VAL A 212 -10.42 -4.73 -18.23
N ARG A 213 -10.48 -5.51 -19.30
CA ARG A 213 -9.50 -5.51 -20.39
C ARG A 213 -10.12 -4.99 -21.69
N PRO A 214 -10.42 -3.68 -21.78
CA PRO A 214 -11.23 -3.15 -22.88
C PRO A 214 -10.58 -3.34 -24.26
N ASN A 215 -9.25 -3.54 -24.30
CA ASN A 215 -8.50 -3.87 -25.51
C ASN A 215 -8.84 -5.25 -26.12
N LEU A 216 -9.60 -6.10 -25.43
CA LEU A 216 -10.12 -7.36 -26.00
C LEU A 216 -11.47 -7.19 -26.72
N GLY A 217 -11.99 -5.96 -26.78
CA GLY A 217 -13.18 -5.61 -27.55
C GLY A 217 -14.50 -5.70 -26.78
N GLU A 218 -15.60 -5.64 -27.54
CA GLU A 218 -16.97 -5.45 -27.02
C GLU A 218 -17.38 -6.48 -25.96
N ALA A 219 -16.91 -7.73 -26.07
CA ALA A 219 -17.21 -8.77 -25.10
C ALA A 219 -16.76 -8.41 -23.67
N GLU A 220 -15.63 -7.70 -23.50
CA GLU A 220 -15.19 -7.23 -22.18
C GLU A 220 -16.05 -6.06 -21.66
N LEU A 221 -16.64 -5.26 -22.56
CA LEU A 221 -17.56 -4.20 -22.17
C LEU A 221 -18.92 -4.79 -21.76
N ASP A 222 -19.40 -5.83 -22.42
CA ASP A 222 -20.62 -6.56 -22.02
C ASP A 222 -20.45 -7.21 -20.65
N LEU A 223 -19.26 -7.74 -20.38
CA LEU A 223 -18.89 -8.28 -19.07
C LEU A 223 -18.90 -7.20 -17.96
N MET A 224 -18.68 -5.91 -18.28
CA MET A 224 -18.89 -4.83 -17.30
C MET A 224 -20.36 -4.75 -16.88
N GLU A 225 -21.30 -4.96 -17.79
CA GLU A 225 -22.73 -4.94 -17.47
C GLU A 225 -23.15 -6.16 -16.64
N GLU A 226 -22.55 -7.31 -16.90
CA GLU A 226 -22.72 -8.50 -16.08
C GLU A 226 -22.19 -8.28 -14.66
N ASP A 227 -20.96 -7.78 -14.53
CA ASP A 227 -20.34 -7.50 -13.24
C ASP A 227 -21.12 -6.45 -12.44
N ALA A 228 -21.54 -5.35 -13.08
CA ALA A 228 -22.31 -4.29 -12.42
C ALA A 228 -23.71 -4.75 -11.98
N ARG A 229 -24.31 -5.74 -12.68
CA ARG A 229 -25.59 -6.35 -12.25
C ARG A 229 -25.41 -7.35 -11.12
N ALA A 230 -24.30 -8.11 -11.13
CA ALA A 230 -24.06 -9.19 -10.19
C ALA A 230 -23.41 -8.72 -8.88
N PHE A 231 -22.62 -7.63 -8.92
CA PHE A 231 -21.78 -7.23 -7.80
C PHE A 231 -21.86 -5.72 -7.53
N ALA A 232 -21.65 -5.35 -6.26
CA ALA A 232 -21.58 -3.95 -5.82
C ALA A 232 -20.22 -3.32 -6.18
N VAL A 233 -19.96 -3.17 -7.48
CA VAL A 233 -18.72 -2.60 -8.02
C VAL A 233 -18.65 -1.10 -7.71
N ALA A 234 -17.56 -0.68 -7.08
CA ALA A 234 -17.34 0.72 -6.71
C ALA A 234 -16.47 1.50 -7.71
N ALA A 235 -15.61 0.80 -8.45
CA ALA A 235 -14.81 1.39 -9.52
C ALA A 235 -14.33 0.32 -10.52
N TRP A 236 -13.89 0.77 -11.69
CA TRP A 236 -13.27 -0.07 -12.72
C TRP A 236 -11.74 0.00 -12.62
N LYS A 237 -11.08 -1.15 -12.67
CA LYS A 237 -9.62 -1.26 -12.62
C LYS A 237 -9.08 -1.72 -13.97
N VAL A 238 -8.11 -0.99 -14.52
CA VAL A 238 -7.50 -1.29 -15.82
C VAL A 238 -5.97 -1.26 -15.77
N TYR A 239 -5.35 -2.03 -16.67
CA TYR A 239 -3.90 -2.13 -16.84
C TYR A 239 -3.52 -1.87 -18.30
N PRO A 240 -3.31 -0.61 -18.71
CA PRO A 240 -3.02 -0.29 -20.11
C PRO A 240 -1.70 -0.84 -20.65
N SER A 241 -0.76 -1.15 -19.75
CA SER A 241 0.43 -1.93 -20.07
C SER A 241 0.13 -3.38 -20.50
N ASP A 242 -0.98 -3.96 -20.03
CA ASP A 242 -1.46 -5.28 -20.46
C ASP A 242 -2.14 -5.20 -21.83
N GLY A 243 -1.36 -5.46 -22.87
CA GLY A 243 -1.77 -5.35 -24.27
C GLY A 243 -1.54 -3.98 -24.89
N SER A 244 -0.80 -3.09 -24.21
CA SER A 244 -0.26 -1.83 -24.75
C SER A 244 -1.29 -0.96 -25.47
N TRP A 245 -2.25 -0.41 -24.72
CA TRP A 245 -3.30 0.48 -25.22
C TRP A 245 -3.35 1.78 -24.42
N ALA A 246 -4.09 2.78 -24.90
CA ALA A 246 -4.18 4.11 -24.27
C ALA A 246 -5.62 4.48 -23.87
N LEU A 247 -5.78 5.08 -22.69
CA LEU A 247 -7.08 5.50 -22.15
C LEU A 247 -7.74 6.65 -22.93
N ASP A 248 -6.96 7.44 -23.64
CA ASP A 248 -7.45 8.54 -24.49
C ASP A 248 -7.72 8.12 -25.94
N SER A 249 -7.56 6.83 -26.27
CA SER A 249 -7.86 6.32 -27.62
C SER A 249 -9.35 6.29 -27.92
N ASP A 250 -9.71 6.61 -29.17
CA ASP A 250 -11.09 6.53 -29.67
C ASP A 250 -11.55 5.07 -29.84
N GLU A 251 -10.62 4.15 -30.10
CA GLU A 251 -10.93 2.75 -30.39
C GLU A 251 -11.15 1.89 -29.14
N VAL A 252 -10.45 2.19 -28.04
CA VAL A 252 -10.47 1.36 -26.81
C VAL A 252 -10.87 2.17 -25.59
N GLY A 253 -10.22 3.31 -25.37
CA GLY A 253 -10.39 4.13 -24.17
C GLY A 253 -11.77 4.75 -24.06
N GLN A 254 -12.21 5.46 -25.11
CA GLN A 254 -13.48 6.17 -25.12
C GLN A 254 -14.70 5.23 -25.00
N PRO A 255 -14.79 4.10 -25.73
CA PRO A 255 -15.89 3.13 -25.56
C PRO A 255 -15.97 2.58 -24.12
N PHE A 256 -14.83 2.29 -23.50
CA PHE A 256 -14.76 1.85 -22.10
C PHE A 256 -15.27 2.93 -21.13
N ILE A 257 -14.81 4.17 -21.29
CA ILE A 257 -15.24 5.29 -20.43
C ILE A 257 -16.75 5.55 -20.58
N GLU A 258 -17.28 5.46 -21.80
CA GLU A 258 -18.72 5.56 -22.04
C GLU A 258 -19.53 4.43 -21.41
N ARG A 259 -19.01 3.19 -21.43
CA ARG A 259 -19.63 2.06 -20.74
C ARG A 259 -19.66 2.30 -19.23
N ALA A 260 -18.54 2.72 -18.64
CA ALA A 260 -18.47 3.08 -17.22
C ALA A 260 -19.49 4.18 -16.85
N ARG A 261 -19.61 5.21 -17.70
CA ARG A 261 -20.59 6.29 -17.53
C ARG A 261 -22.03 5.80 -17.58
N LYS A 262 -22.38 4.95 -18.56
CA LYS A 262 -23.73 4.39 -18.74
C LYS A 262 -24.15 3.52 -17.54
N LEU A 263 -23.19 2.79 -16.96
CA LEU A 263 -23.40 1.97 -15.77
C LEU A 263 -23.49 2.77 -14.46
N GLY A 264 -23.20 4.08 -14.49
CA GLY A 264 -23.23 4.94 -13.31
C GLY A 264 -22.06 4.75 -12.34
N ILE A 265 -21.07 3.93 -12.70
CA ILE A 265 -19.86 3.69 -11.91
C ILE A 265 -18.74 4.52 -12.51
N LYS A 266 -18.57 5.73 -11.97
CA LYS A 266 -17.77 6.82 -12.57
C LYS A 266 -16.37 6.98 -11.96
N VAL A 267 -15.80 5.90 -11.46
CA VAL A 267 -14.45 5.86 -10.93
C VAL A 267 -13.64 4.86 -11.72
N ILE A 268 -12.51 5.31 -12.29
CA ILE A 268 -11.59 4.49 -13.06
C ILE A 268 -10.22 4.55 -12.38
N ALA A 269 -9.77 3.41 -11.89
CA ALA A 269 -8.45 3.18 -11.37
C ALA A 269 -7.58 2.59 -12.48
N ALA A 270 -6.49 3.27 -12.85
CA ALA A 270 -5.58 2.78 -13.88
C ALA A 270 -4.17 2.65 -13.33
N HIS A 271 -3.53 1.51 -13.57
CA HIS A 271 -2.12 1.31 -13.24
C HIS A 271 -1.25 2.29 -14.04
N ARG A 272 -0.51 3.17 -13.35
CA ARG A 272 0.26 4.27 -13.94
C ARG A 272 1.58 4.48 -13.20
N GLY A 273 2.53 3.58 -13.44
CA GLY A 273 3.84 3.54 -12.81
C GLY A 273 4.44 2.15 -12.98
N ILE A 274 5.54 1.86 -12.28
CA ILE A 274 6.16 0.52 -12.22
C ILE A 274 6.37 -0.06 -13.64
N SER A 275 6.88 0.76 -14.56
CA SER A 275 7.18 0.35 -15.93
C SER A 275 8.28 -0.72 -15.97
N SER A 276 8.25 -1.64 -16.92
CA SER A 276 9.32 -2.65 -17.10
C SER A 276 10.67 -2.04 -17.50
N ASP A 277 10.67 -0.92 -18.23
CA ASP A 277 11.86 -0.35 -18.88
C ASP A 277 11.91 1.18 -18.80
N ALA A 278 12.27 1.73 -17.63
CA ALA A 278 12.56 3.16 -17.39
C ALA A 278 11.60 4.08 -18.16
N GLY A 279 10.34 4.08 -17.75
CA GLY A 279 9.20 4.54 -18.51
C GLY A 279 9.38 5.94 -19.07
N ARG A 280 9.26 6.01 -20.38
CA ARG A 280 9.22 7.27 -21.10
C ARG A 280 7.90 7.97 -20.85
N TYR A 281 7.84 9.25 -21.15
CA TYR A 281 6.63 10.04 -20.99
C TYR A 281 5.52 9.62 -21.98
N ASP A 282 5.88 9.05 -23.13
CA ASP A 282 4.97 8.52 -24.15
C ASP A 282 4.65 7.03 -24.00
N ASP A 283 5.15 6.37 -22.95
CA ASP A 283 4.86 4.97 -22.63
C ASP A 283 3.42 4.80 -22.10
N VAL A 284 2.78 3.65 -22.35
CA VAL A 284 1.42 3.32 -21.87
C VAL A 284 1.29 3.22 -20.34
N SER A 285 2.40 3.06 -19.62
CA SER A 285 2.49 3.16 -18.16
C SER A 285 2.50 4.61 -17.66
N SER A 286 2.77 5.58 -18.54
CA SER A 286 2.77 7.01 -18.22
C SER A 286 1.35 7.50 -17.90
N PRO A 287 1.16 8.38 -16.90
CA PRO A 287 -0.13 9.02 -16.65
C PRO A 287 -0.64 9.95 -17.76
N ARG A 288 0.13 10.13 -18.85
CA ARG A 288 -0.16 11.09 -19.94
C ARG A 288 -1.53 10.85 -20.57
N ASP A 289 -1.81 9.64 -21.02
CA ASP A 289 -3.06 9.26 -21.67
C ASP A 289 -4.25 9.34 -20.70
N LEU A 290 -4.03 9.03 -19.42
CA LEU A 290 -5.03 9.18 -18.37
C LEU A 290 -5.41 10.64 -18.19
N ALA A 291 -4.44 11.56 -18.17
CA ALA A 291 -4.71 12.99 -18.04
C ALA A 291 -5.46 13.55 -19.27
N ALA A 292 -5.11 13.08 -20.48
CA ALA A 292 -5.84 13.40 -21.71
C ALA A 292 -7.29 12.91 -21.65
N ALA A 293 -7.51 11.64 -21.28
CA ALA A 293 -8.84 11.05 -21.12
C ALA A 293 -9.65 11.80 -20.04
N ALA A 294 -9.01 12.17 -18.94
CA ALA A 294 -9.63 12.93 -17.86
C ALA A 294 -10.08 14.31 -18.30
N LYS A 295 -9.29 15.00 -19.13
CA LYS A 295 -9.65 16.30 -19.72
C LYS A 295 -10.92 16.21 -20.56
N ALA A 296 -11.05 15.15 -21.36
CA ALA A 296 -12.22 14.92 -22.22
C ALA A 296 -13.45 14.45 -21.43
N ASN A 297 -13.27 13.89 -20.23
CA ASN A 297 -14.32 13.23 -19.45
C ASN A 297 -14.40 13.77 -18.00
N PRO A 298 -14.76 15.06 -17.79
CA PRO A 298 -14.72 15.71 -16.48
C PRO A 298 -15.70 15.12 -15.44
N ASP A 299 -16.69 14.33 -15.88
CA ASP A 299 -17.65 13.67 -14.99
C ASP A 299 -17.16 12.33 -14.41
N ILE A 300 -15.99 11.85 -14.82
CA ILE A 300 -15.37 10.60 -14.38
C ILE A 300 -14.15 10.92 -13.52
N ALA A 301 -14.01 10.26 -12.37
CA ALA A 301 -12.81 10.34 -11.53
C ALA A 301 -11.77 9.31 -11.99
N PHE A 302 -10.55 9.79 -12.27
CA PHE A 302 -9.42 8.96 -12.69
C PHE A 302 -8.37 8.90 -11.59
N LEU A 303 -8.07 7.70 -11.12
CA LEU A 303 -7.00 7.45 -10.15
C LEU A 303 -5.79 6.86 -10.88
N ALA A 304 -4.68 7.58 -10.87
CA ALA A 304 -3.38 7.13 -11.38
C ALA A 304 -2.66 6.35 -10.28
N TYR A 305 -2.73 5.03 -10.36
CA TYR A 305 -2.16 4.14 -9.36
C TYR A 305 -0.64 4.18 -9.42
N HIS A 306 -0.03 4.34 -8.25
CA HIS A 306 1.40 4.60 -8.05
C HIS A 306 1.89 5.99 -8.50
N ALA A 307 1.00 6.90 -8.88
CA ALA A 307 1.34 8.31 -9.15
C ALA A 307 2.53 8.53 -10.13
N GLY A 308 2.76 7.61 -11.07
CA GLY A 308 3.88 7.63 -12.01
C GLY A 308 5.19 7.04 -11.49
N TRP A 309 5.26 6.61 -10.21
CA TRP A 309 6.47 6.14 -9.55
C TRP A 309 7.10 4.93 -10.24
N GLU A 310 8.43 4.89 -10.26
CA GLU A 310 9.23 3.84 -10.88
C GLU A 310 10.39 3.43 -9.98
N GLY A 311 10.57 2.14 -9.77
CA GLY A 311 11.58 1.63 -8.84
C GLY A 311 13.03 1.97 -9.21
N ARG A 312 13.32 2.34 -10.46
CA ARG A 312 14.69 2.66 -10.89
C ARG A 312 14.98 4.16 -10.96
N ILE A 313 13.98 5.01 -10.72
CA ILE A 313 14.13 6.46 -10.79
C ILE A 313 14.30 7.02 -9.38
N GLN A 314 15.29 7.88 -9.20
CA GLN A 314 15.49 8.59 -7.95
C GLN A 314 14.58 9.81 -7.91
N GLU A 315 13.77 9.92 -6.87
CA GLU A 315 12.85 11.04 -6.67
C GLU A 315 13.51 12.13 -5.81
N ASP A 316 14.71 12.59 -6.15
CA ASP A 316 15.57 13.44 -5.31
C ASP A 316 15.71 14.88 -5.81
N HIS A 317 14.81 15.32 -6.68
CA HIS A 317 14.86 16.62 -7.35
C HIS A 317 13.46 17.25 -7.47
N PRO A 318 13.38 18.58 -7.61
CA PRO A 318 12.14 19.24 -8.00
C PRO A 318 11.82 18.99 -9.48
N PHE A 319 10.54 19.10 -9.83
CA PHE A 319 10.10 19.00 -11.23
C PHE A 319 10.76 20.10 -12.09
N ASP A 320 11.41 19.71 -13.19
CA ASP A 320 11.91 20.63 -14.21
C ASP A 320 10.90 20.76 -15.38
N PRO A 321 10.22 21.91 -15.54
CA PRO A 321 9.26 22.10 -16.63
C PRO A 321 9.88 22.11 -18.03
N ARG A 322 11.21 22.19 -18.14
CA ARG A 322 11.94 22.15 -19.42
C ARG A 322 12.27 20.72 -19.85
N GLU A 323 12.17 19.75 -18.94
CA GLU A 323 12.41 18.35 -19.27
C GLU A 323 11.28 17.84 -20.16
N ALA A 324 11.63 17.47 -21.40
CA ALA A 324 10.67 17.03 -22.40
C ALA A 324 10.21 15.59 -22.17
N ASN A 325 11.07 14.75 -21.58
CA ASN A 325 10.81 13.35 -21.34
C ASN A 325 11.15 12.97 -19.88
N PRO A 326 10.36 13.47 -18.91
CA PRO A 326 10.57 13.13 -17.51
C PRO A 326 10.32 11.64 -17.24
N ALA A 327 10.82 11.16 -16.11
CA ALA A 327 10.62 9.81 -15.61
C ALA A 327 10.02 9.84 -14.18
N GLY A 328 9.57 8.69 -13.66
CA GLY A 328 8.97 8.63 -12.33
C GLY A 328 7.76 9.56 -12.16
N ILE A 329 7.62 10.16 -10.96
CA ILE A 329 6.51 11.03 -10.58
C ILE A 329 6.44 12.32 -11.41
N ASP A 330 7.56 12.75 -12.01
CA ASP A 330 7.57 13.94 -12.87
C ASP A 330 6.68 13.75 -14.10
N ARG A 331 6.46 12.51 -14.56
CA ARG A 331 5.48 12.22 -15.61
C ARG A 331 4.05 12.52 -15.19
N MET A 332 3.71 12.29 -13.92
CA MET A 332 2.40 12.63 -13.38
C MET A 332 2.20 14.15 -13.37
N VAL A 333 3.21 14.88 -12.90
CA VAL A 333 3.20 16.36 -12.89
C VAL A 333 3.09 16.90 -14.31
N LYS A 334 3.92 16.41 -15.23
CA LYS A 334 3.89 16.82 -16.64
C LYS A 334 2.55 16.51 -17.29
N ALA A 335 1.98 15.33 -17.04
CA ALA A 335 0.68 14.91 -17.60
C ALA A 335 -0.45 15.88 -17.24
N VAL A 336 -0.56 16.28 -15.97
CA VAL A 336 -1.61 17.23 -15.55
C VAL A 336 -1.38 18.64 -16.10
N LEU A 337 -0.12 19.07 -16.21
CA LEU A 337 0.23 20.38 -16.76
C LEU A 337 -0.01 20.47 -18.28
N ASP A 338 0.46 19.48 -19.05
CA ASP A 338 0.32 19.44 -20.51
C ASP A 338 -1.16 19.43 -20.94
N HIS A 339 -2.04 18.81 -20.15
CA HIS A 339 -3.47 18.72 -20.45
C HIS A 339 -4.33 19.77 -19.74
N GLY A 340 -3.71 20.71 -19.01
CA GLY A 340 -4.40 21.77 -18.29
C GLY A 340 -5.46 21.23 -17.32
N ILE A 341 -5.07 20.20 -16.55
CA ILE A 341 -5.83 19.68 -15.41
C ILE A 341 -5.43 20.50 -14.19
N ASP A 342 -6.35 21.30 -13.68
CA ASP A 342 -6.11 22.09 -12.49
C ASP A 342 -6.34 21.28 -11.19
N LYS A 343 -6.12 21.93 -10.04
CA LYS A 343 -6.29 21.32 -8.71
C LYS A 343 -7.74 20.95 -8.36
N ASN A 344 -8.71 21.45 -9.13
CA ASN A 344 -10.12 21.11 -9.05
C ASN A 344 -10.52 20.04 -10.09
N GLY A 345 -9.59 19.56 -10.90
CA GLY A 345 -9.82 18.54 -11.91
C GLY A 345 -10.22 17.16 -11.35
N ASN A 346 -10.19 16.16 -12.19
CA ASN A 346 -10.70 14.81 -11.92
C ASN A 346 -9.61 13.72 -11.89
N VAL A 347 -8.34 14.13 -11.83
CA VAL A 347 -7.18 13.22 -11.76
C VAL A 347 -6.65 13.16 -10.33
N TYR A 348 -6.46 11.94 -9.81
CA TYR A 348 -5.97 11.68 -8.46
C TYR A 348 -4.67 10.86 -8.51
N ALA A 349 -3.65 11.29 -7.78
CA ALA A 349 -2.44 10.49 -7.53
C ALA A 349 -2.70 9.53 -6.37
N GLU A 350 -2.48 8.23 -6.59
CA GLU A 350 -2.63 7.20 -5.56
C GLU A 350 -1.25 6.75 -5.05
N LEU A 351 -1.14 6.56 -3.72
CA LEU A 351 0.15 6.45 -3.03
C LEU A 351 0.69 5.02 -2.84
N GLY A 352 0.01 3.95 -3.25
CA GLY A 352 0.29 2.53 -3.02
C GLY A 352 1.76 2.13 -2.91
N SER A 353 2.30 1.54 -3.97
CA SER A 353 3.73 1.20 -4.00
C SER A 353 4.63 2.44 -3.92
N THR A 354 4.12 3.65 -4.21
CA THR A 354 4.88 4.91 -4.14
C THR A 354 5.37 5.19 -2.72
N TRP A 355 4.45 5.33 -1.76
CA TRP A 355 4.76 5.60 -0.37
C TRP A 355 5.53 4.43 0.26
N ARG A 356 5.09 3.20 0.00
CA ARG A 356 5.76 1.99 0.47
C ARG A 356 7.26 1.99 0.15
N ASN A 357 7.62 2.33 -1.08
CA ASN A 357 9.02 2.28 -1.49
C ASN A 357 9.80 3.55 -1.10
N LEU A 358 9.13 4.70 -0.97
CA LEU A 358 9.79 5.96 -0.63
C LEU A 358 9.93 6.22 0.87
N MET A 359 9.13 5.61 1.75
CA MET A 359 9.18 5.86 3.20
C MET A 359 10.57 5.54 3.81
N ALA A 360 11.32 4.59 3.25
CA ALA A 360 12.69 4.33 3.72
C ALA A 360 13.72 5.39 3.23
N SER A 361 13.32 6.32 2.36
CA SER A 361 14.15 7.39 1.79
C SER A 361 13.48 8.76 1.98
N PRO A 362 13.53 9.34 3.20
CA PRO A 362 12.75 10.54 3.54
C PRO A 362 12.92 11.73 2.59
N SER A 363 14.15 12.00 2.12
CA SER A 363 14.40 13.09 1.16
C SER A 363 13.67 12.87 -0.16
N GLN A 364 13.68 11.63 -0.66
CA GLN A 364 12.95 11.28 -1.88
C GLN A 364 11.44 11.33 -1.67
N ALA A 365 10.96 10.85 -0.51
CA ALA A 365 9.55 10.97 -0.14
C ALA A 365 9.09 12.44 -0.07
N ALA A 366 9.94 13.36 0.42
CA ALA A 366 9.61 14.78 0.52
C ALA A 366 9.52 15.44 -0.86
N HIS A 367 10.42 15.11 -1.79
CA HIS A 367 10.31 15.56 -3.18
C HIS A 367 9.07 14.98 -3.87
N ALA A 368 8.81 13.68 -3.74
CA ALA A 368 7.63 13.02 -4.32
C ALA A 368 6.32 13.65 -3.84
N LEU A 369 6.09 13.69 -2.51
CA LEU A 369 4.87 14.27 -1.94
C LEU A 369 4.80 15.78 -2.16
N GLY A 370 5.93 16.49 -2.07
CA GLY A 370 6.01 17.93 -2.30
C GLY A 370 5.60 18.30 -3.72
N LYS A 371 6.07 17.56 -4.75
CA LYS A 371 5.64 17.72 -6.15
C LYS A 371 4.14 17.46 -6.29
N LEU A 372 3.64 16.34 -5.78
CA LEU A 372 2.21 16.01 -5.87
C LEU A 372 1.33 17.09 -5.22
N LEU A 373 1.68 17.55 -4.01
CA LEU A 373 0.95 18.59 -3.30
C LEU A 373 1.00 19.94 -4.03
N LYS A 374 2.18 20.31 -4.55
CA LYS A 374 2.37 21.58 -5.25
C LYS A 374 1.55 21.66 -6.54
N TYR A 375 1.58 20.60 -7.35
CA TYR A 375 1.02 20.62 -8.70
C TYR A 375 -0.42 20.09 -8.78
N LEU A 376 -0.77 19.03 -8.05
CA LEU A 376 -2.14 18.47 -8.05
C LEU A 376 -3.01 19.06 -6.93
N GLY A 377 -2.40 19.46 -5.81
CA GLY A 377 -3.11 19.95 -4.64
C GLY A 377 -3.52 18.86 -3.64
N PRO A 378 -3.80 19.23 -2.38
CA PRO A 378 -4.06 18.28 -1.30
C PRO A 378 -5.36 17.47 -1.48
N ASP A 379 -6.28 17.93 -2.32
CA ASP A 379 -7.57 17.28 -2.58
C ASP A 379 -7.51 16.24 -3.71
N ARG A 380 -6.32 16.00 -4.29
CA ARG A 380 -6.07 15.15 -5.48
C ARG A 380 -5.02 14.07 -5.23
N ILE A 381 -4.81 13.72 -3.97
CA ILE A 381 -3.92 12.63 -3.56
C ILE A 381 -4.74 11.67 -2.69
N VAL A 382 -4.74 10.38 -3.01
CA VAL A 382 -5.49 9.35 -2.28
C VAL A 382 -4.55 8.31 -1.69
N TRP A 383 -4.86 7.90 -0.46
CA TRP A 383 -4.14 6.83 0.21
C TRP A 383 -4.45 5.48 -0.41
N GLY A 384 -3.40 4.74 -0.72
CA GLY A 384 -3.46 3.31 -0.88
C GLY A 384 -2.11 2.72 -0.47
N THR A 385 -2.10 1.43 -0.15
CA THR A 385 -0.91 0.79 0.43
C THR A 385 -0.30 -0.27 -0.48
N ASP A 386 -1.05 -0.68 -1.50
CA ASP A 386 -0.74 -1.82 -2.37
C ASP A 386 -0.46 -3.10 -1.57
N CYS A 387 -1.09 -3.20 -0.39
CA CYS A 387 -0.83 -4.29 0.53
C CYS A 387 -1.42 -5.61 0.03
N LEU A 388 -0.51 -6.57 -0.09
CA LEU A 388 -0.71 -8.02 -0.01
C LEU A 388 0.64 -8.62 0.39
N PHE A 389 1.64 -8.35 -0.45
CA PHE A 389 3.00 -8.82 -0.29
C PHE A 389 3.71 -8.18 0.90
N THR A 390 3.34 -6.97 1.27
CA THR A 390 3.93 -6.20 2.37
C THR A 390 3.27 -6.46 3.72
N GLY A 391 2.24 -7.31 3.80
CA GLY A 391 1.53 -7.61 5.05
C GLY A 391 0.62 -6.46 5.51
N SER A 392 0.39 -6.33 6.82
CA SER A 392 -0.40 -5.23 7.38
C SER A 392 0.12 -3.85 6.92
N PRO A 393 -0.78 -2.92 6.56
CA PRO A 393 -0.40 -1.57 6.19
C PRO A 393 0.03 -0.70 7.38
N GLN A 394 -0.03 -1.19 8.62
CA GLN A 394 0.24 -0.39 9.82
C GLN A 394 1.61 0.29 9.80
N GLU A 395 2.65 -0.38 9.29
CA GLU A 395 3.98 0.24 9.18
C GLU A 395 4.03 1.40 8.19
N GLN A 396 3.17 1.39 7.16
CA GLN A 396 3.03 2.51 6.23
C GLN A 396 2.25 3.66 6.86
N ILE A 397 1.19 3.34 7.61
CA ILE A 397 0.33 4.32 8.31
C ILE A 397 1.14 5.08 9.36
N GLU A 398 1.85 4.37 10.25
CA GLU A 398 2.66 4.97 11.30
C GLU A 398 3.78 5.85 10.74
N ALA A 399 4.47 5.37 9.70
CA ALA A 399 5.47 6.17 9.01
C ALA A 399 4.84 7.43 8.41
N PHE A 400 3.71 7.30 7.70
CA PHE A 400 3.09 8.47 7.07
C PHE A 400 2.69 9.50 8.12
N ARG A 401 2.03 9.09 9.22
CA ARG A 401 1.62 9.99 10.33
C ARG A 401 2.72 10.91 10.84
N ARG A 402 3.94 10.39 10.93
CA ARG A 402 5.08 11.16 11.46
C ARG A 402 5.90 11.86 10.39
N PHE A 403 5.70 11.54 9.11
CA PHE A 403 6.50 12.11 8.04
C PHE A 403 6.29 13.61 7.88
N GLN A 404 7.38 14.36 7.70
CA GLN A 404 7.37 15.81 7.50
C GLN A 404 8.18 16.21 6.25
N ILE A 405 7.68 17.23 5.55
CA ILE A 405 8.45 17.95 4.53
C ILE A 405 9.15 19.12 5.25
N PRO A 406 10.50 19.17 5.27
CA PRO A 406 11.24 20.13 6.09
C PRO A 406 11.07 21.56 5.54
N GLU A 407 11.12 22.56 6.42
CA GLU A 407 10.91 23.97 6.07
C GLU A 407 11.85 24.43 4.94
N ALA A 408 13.11 23.98 4.95
CA ALA A 408 14.08 24.27 3.90
C ALA A 408 13.61 23.85 2.50
N MET A 409 12.93 22.72 2.38
CA MET A 409 12.36 22.26 1.09
C MET A 409 11.09 23.04 0.72
N GLN A 410 10.32 23.49 1.72
CA GLN A 410 9.16 24.34 1.50
C GLN A 410 9.61 25.70 0.94
N GLU A 411 10.64 26.32 1.52
CA GLU A 411 11.21 27.59 1.07
C GLU A 411 11.90 27.45 -0.29
N THR A 412 12.74 26.42 -0.47
CA THR A 412 13.56 26.27 -1.68
C THR A 412 12.73 25.85 -2.89
N TYR A 413 11.79 24.92 -2.72
CA TYR A 413 11.06 24.30 -3.84
C TYR A 413 9.59 24.74 -3.91
N GLY A 414 9.10 25.48 -2.91
CA GLY A 414 7.69 25.86 -2.82
C GLY A 414 6.78 24.67 -2.52
N TYR A 415 7.30 23.64 -1.85
CA TYR A 415 6.50 22.50 -1.43
C TYR A 415 5.59 22.87 -0.26
N PRO A 416 4.30 22.50 -0.26
CA PRO A 416 3.44 22.69 0.89
C PRO A 416 3.90 21.85 2.09
N ALA A 417 3.74 22.37 3.31
CA ALA A 417 3.86 21.58 4.53
C ALA A 417 2.83 20.44 4.54
N LEU A 418 3.20 19.28 5.11
CA LEU A 418 2.29 18.16 5.31
C LEU A 418 1.52 18.31 6.63
N THR A 419 0.51 19.17 6.65
CA THR A 419 -0.30 19.43 7.85
C THR A 419 -1.24 18.27 8.17
N ASP A 420 -1.76 18.21 9.40
CA ASP A 420 -2.75 17.20 9.80
C ASP A 420 -4.03 17.24 8.95
N GLU A 421 -4.42 18.43 8.45
CA GLU A 421 -5.56 18.55 7.54
C GLU A 421 -5.27 17.84 6.21
N ILE A 422 -4.10 18.11 5.62
CA ILE A 422 -3.67 17.47 4.37
C ILE A 422 -3.53 15.96 4.57
N ARG A 423 -2.98 15.54 5.70
CA ARG A 423 -2.85 14.13 6.06
C ARG A 423 -4.20 13.43 6.15
N ARG A 424 -5.19 14.01 6.84
CA ARG A 424 -6.57 13.49 6.89
C ARG A 424 -7.21 13.41 5.50
N LYS A 425 -6.97 14.41 4.64
CA LYS A 425 -7.42 14.39 3.25
C LYS A 425 -6.86 13.19 2.49
N ILE A 426 -5.55 13.00 2.56
CA ILE A 426 -4.85 11.89 1.90
C ILE A 426 -5.33 10.55 2.44
N PHE A 427 -5.33 10.37 3.77
CA PHE A 427 -5.65 9.10 4.42
C PHE A 427 -7.04 8.56 4.07
N GLY A 428 -8.03 9.42 3.88
CA GLY A 428 -9.34 8.90 3.52
C GLY A 428 -10.40 9.90 3.07
N LEU A 429 -10.31 11.20 3.40
CA LEU A 429 -11.39 12.12 3.03
C LEU A 429 -11.48 12.34 1.51
N ASN A 430 -10.35 12.32 0.80
CA ASN A 430 -10.34 12.40 -0.66
C ASN A 430 -10.98 11.15 -1.29
N ALA A 431 -10.58 9.97 -0.85
CA ALA A 431 -11.16 8.70 -1.30
C ALA A 431 -12.66 8.62 -0.96
N ALA A 432 -13.05 9.02 0.25
CA ALA A 432 -14.45 9.04 0.67
C ALA A 432 -15.33 9.85 -0.29
N ARG A 433 -14.85 11.02 -0.74
CA ARG A 433 -15.53 11.85 -1.74
C ARG A 433 -15.66 11.13 -3.09
N VAL A 434 -14.57 10.52 -3.56
CA VAL A 434 -14.53 9.83 -4.87
C VAL A 434 -15.47 8.62 -4.90
N TYR A 435 -15.46 7.82 -3.83
CA TYR A 435 -16.21 6.57 -3.73
C TYR A 435 -17.61 6.73 -3.12
N GLY A 436 -18.04 7.96 -2.80
CA GLY A 436 -19.35 8.22 -2.20
C GLY A 436 -19.53 7.65 -0.78
N VAL A 437 -18.42 7.47 -0.04
CA VAL A 437 -18.43 7.00 1.35
C VAL A 437 -18.56 8.19 2.29
N THR A 438 -19.38 8.07 3.33
CA THR A 438 -19.54 9.13 4.35
C THR A 438 -18.78 8.74 5.62
N PRO A 439 -17.61 9.33 5.92
CA PRO A 439 -16.73 8.91 7.03
C PRO A 439 -17.44 8.84 8.38
N GLY A 440 -18.17 9.90 8.76
CA GLY A 440 -18.88 9.94 10.03
C GLY A 440 -19.92 8.83 10.19
N ARG A 441 -20.61 8.45 9.10
CA ARG A 441 -21.56 7.33 9.10
C ARG A 441 -20.85 5.99 9.25
N VAL A 442 -19.71 5.81 8.58
CA VAL A 442 -18.90 4.59 8.70
C VAL A 442 -18.38 4.45 10.13
N LEU A 443 -17.71 5.47 10.66
CA LEU A 443 -17.13 5.47 11.99
C LEU A 443 -18.18 5.20 13.09
N GLN A 444 -19.37 5.78 12.97
CA GLN A 444 -20.48 5.49 13.87
C GLN A 444 -20.91 4.02 13.83
N HIS A 445 -20.88 3.41 12.65
CA HIS A 445 -21.30 2.03 12.45
C HIS A 445 -20.26 1.04 13.00
N ILE A 446 -18.98 1.27 12.71
CA ILE A 446 -17.92 0.29 12.98
C ILE A 446 -17.36 0.35 14.41
N LYS A 447 -17.74 1.36 15.21
CA LYS A 447 -17.17 1.66 16.54
C LYS A 447 -17.08 0.45 17.48
N ALA A 448 -18.01 -0.48 17.39
CA ALA A 448 -18.07 -1.64 18.27
C ALA A 448 -18.45 -2.92 17.50
N ASP A 449 -18.12 -3.00 16.21
CA ASP A 449 -18.35 -4.21 15.42
C ASP A 449 -17.38 -5.36 15.79
N ASP A 450 -17.53 -6.54 15.20
CA ASP A 450 -16.68 -7.70 15.54
C ASP A 450 -15.19 -7.40 15.30
N ILE A 451 -14.89 -6.69 14.21
CA ILE A 451 -13.52 -6.32 13.85
C ILE A 451 -12.91 -5.36 14.90
N SER A 452 -13.65 -4.34 15.34
CA SER A 452 -13.20 -3.41 16.38
C SER A 452 -13.03 -4.10 17.73
N ARG A 453 -13.90 -5.06 18.06
CA ARG A 453 -13.76 -5.90 19.26
C ARG A 453 -12.51 -6.79 19.19
N ASP A 454 -12.28 -7.44 18.06
CA ASP A 454 -11.11 -8.28 17.82
C ASP A 454 -9.81 -7.47 17.86
N LYS A 455 -9.81 -6.25 17.29
CA LYS A 455 -8.69 -5.31 17.36
C LYS A 455 -8.39 -4.91 18.81
N LEU A 456 -9.42 -4.58 19.59
CA LEU A 456 -9.25 -4.28 21.01
C LEU A 456 -8.73 -5.49 21.80
N ALA A 457 -9.27 -6.68 21.54
CA ALA A 457 -8.81 -7.91 22.17
C ALA A 457 -7.34 -8.21 21.87
N ALA A 458 -6.92 -8.09 20.60
CA ALA A 458 -5.53 -8.26 20.18
C ALA A 458 -4.58 -7.24 20.83
N LYS A 459 -5.05 -6.00 21.08
CA LYS A 459 -4.27 -4.97 21.77
C LYS A 459 -4.12 -5.27 23.27
N LEU A 460 -5.18 -5.70 23.93
CA LEU A 460 -5.20 -5.97 25.38
C LEU A 460 -4.52 -7.29 25.76
N ASP A 461 -4.69 -8.30 24.92
CA ASP A 461 -4.04 -9.62 25.07
C ASP A 461 -3.60 -10.11 23.67
N PRO A 462 -2.32 -9.91 23.31
CA PRO A 462 -1.77 -10.40 22.04
C PRO A 462 -1.86 -11.93 21.86
N GLY A 463 -2.14 -12.69 22.92
CA GLY A 463 -2.40 -14.13 22.87
C GLY A 463 -3.86 -14.49 22.57
N ALA A 464 -4.81 -13.57 22.77
CA ALA A 464 -6.25 -13.83 22.62
C ALA A 464 -6.65 -14.03 21.15
N LEU A 465 -6.01 -13.31 20.23
CA LEU A 465 -6.25 -13.45 18.80
C LEU A 465 -4.93 -13.63 18.05
N PRO A 466 -4.64 -14.83 17.53
CA PRO A 466 -3.45 -15.06 16.72
C PRO A 466 -3.49 -14.21 15.44
N LEU A 467 -2.67 -13.17 15.41
CA LEU A 467 -2.40 -12.40 14.20
C LEU A 467 -1.37 -13.14 13.34
N PRO A 468 -1.35 -12.90 12.02
CA PRO A 468 -0.39 -13.54 11.15
C PRO A 468 1.05 -13.24 11.61
N ARG A 469 1.87 -14.29 11.72
CA ARG A 469 3.26 -14.17 12.21
C ARG A 469 4.21 -13.60 11.16
N ARG A 470 3.84 -13.69 9.88
CA ARG A 470 4.69 -13.32 8.76
C ARG A 470 4.45 -11.86 8.41
N LYS A 471 5.43 -11.01 8.70
CA LYS A 471 5.34 -9.56 8.42
C LYS A 471 5.28 -9.21 6.93
N HIS A 472 6.02 -9.93 6.08
CA HIS A 472 6.03 -9.69 4.63
C HIS A 472 5.95 -11.01 3.87
N TYR A 473 5.08 -11.04 2.86
CA TYR A 473 4.74 -12.17 2.01
C TYR A 473 5.49 -12.19 0.67
N GLY A 474 5.92 -11.02 0.18
CA GLY A 474 6.62 -10.87 -1.10
C GLY A 474 8.06 -11.41 -1.11
N PRO A 475 8.65 -11.55 -2.31
CA PRO A 475 10.05 -11.92 -2.46
C PRO A 475 10.95 -10.84 -1.87
N ARG A 476 12.04 -11.27 -1.24
CA ARG A 476 13.10 -10.42 -0.66
C ARG A 476 14.44 -10.57 -1.39
N THR A 477 14.53 -11.50 -2.32
CA THR A 477 15.69 -11.68 -3.19
C THR A 477 15.26 -11.85 -4.64
N ARG A 478 16.15 -11.54 -5.59
CA ARG A 478 15.93 -11.81 -7.02
C ARG A 478 15.62 -13.29 -7.28
N ARG A 479 16.29 -14.20 -6.56
CA ARG A 479 16.04 -15.65 -6.66
C ARG A 479 14.61 -16.00 -6.26
N GLU A 480 14.12 -15.45 -5.16
CA GLU A 480 12.73 -15.64 -4.73
C GLU A 480 11.73 -15.05 -5.72
N PHE A 481 12.05 -13.89 -6.31
CA PHE A 481 11.23 -13.24 -7.33
C PHE A 481 11.09 -14.09 -8.60
N PHE A 482 12.19 -14.55 -9.19
CA PHE A 482 12.11 -15.42 -10.37
C PHE A 482 11.45 -16.76 -10.05
N ALA A 483 11.69 -17.33 -8.87
CA ALA A 483 11.01 -18.54 -8.43
C ALA A 483 9.49 -18.35 -8.21
N LEU A 484 9.03 -17.13 -7.90
CA LEU A 484 7.61 -16.80 -7.83
C LEU A 484 7.01 -16.77 -9.26
N ARG A 485 7.69 -16.10 -10.20
CA ARG A 485 7.25 -15.98 -11.60
C ARG A 485 7.29 -17.28 -12.40
N GLU A 486 8.17 -18.21 -12.04
CA GLU A 486 8.28 -19.54 -12.68
C GLU A 486 7.24 -20.54 -12.18
N ARG A 487 6.46 -20.22 -11.13
CA ARG A 487 5.40 -21.12 -10.66
C ARG A 487 4.30 -21.17 -11.71
N PRO A 488 4.01 -22.34 -12.33
CA PRO A 488 2.80 -22.47 -13.13
C PRO A 488 1.60 -22.17 -12.23
N SER A 489 0.70 -21.32 -12.72
CA SER A 489 -0.62 -21.07 -12.12
C SER A 489 -1.26 -22.42 -11.81
N ARG A 490 -1.27 -22.81 -10.53
CA ARG A 490 -1.82 -24.10 -10.13
C ARG A 490 -3.35 -24.06 -10.27
N GLY A 491 -3.84 -24.69 -11.33
CA GLY A 491 -5.23 -25.02 -11.64
C GLY A 491 -5.45 -24.80 -13.13
N ILE A 492 -5.48 -25.79 -14.03
CA ILE A 492 -6.14 -27.11 -14.04
C ILE A 492 -5.26 -28.08 -14.87
N PRO A 493 -5.18 -29.40 -14.58
CA PRO A 493 -4.45 -30.35 -15.42
C PRO A 493 -5.08 -30.44 -16.82
N SER A 494 -4.29 -30.20 -17.86
CA SER A 494 -4.66 -30.48 -19.25
C SER A 494 -4.99 -31.97 -19.39
N ARG A 495 -6.26 -32.32 -19.59
CA ARG A 495 -6.59 -33.62 -20.18
C ARG A 495 -6.30 -33.51 -21.67
N SER A 496 -5.29 -34.26 -22.12
CA SER A 496 -4.99 -34.48 -23.53
C SER A 496 -6.21 -35.05 -24.26
N PRO A 497 -6.51 -34.62 -25.49
CA PRO A 497 -7.55 -35.26 -26.29
C PRO A 497 -7.04 -36.60 -26.83
N THR A 498 -7.81 -37.66 -26.60
CA THR A 498 -7.87 -38.83 -27.50
C THR A 498 -9.10 -38.71 -28.36
#